data_AF-A0A496QNE2-F1
#
_entry.id   AF-A0A496QNE2-F1
#
_cell.length_a   1.000
_cell.length_b   1.000
_cell.length_c   1.000
_cell.angle_alpha   90.00
_cell.angle_beta   90.00
_cell.angle_gamma   90.00
#
_symmetry.space_group_name_H-M   'P 1'
#
loop_
_entity.id
_entity.type
_entity.pdbx_description
1 polymer ?
#
loop_
_entity_poly.entity_id
_entity_poly.type
_entity_poly.pdbx_seq_one_letter_code
_entity_poly.pdbx_strand_id
1 'polypeptide(L)'
;TEDSPTVVEVGQEHTEKGNPVYTFSHYSPMQEFGRDSAVSGQLVDWGVMYEKILSDIHNGTWEPYDLWWFAEHGAAKLGASFDEPINSKFVDQLKAISVKTDDLGTLSVYDLVMKRYEQMKQGRDVFDPYTGPIYDNTGKLILKEGERADKEHHWSIDYYVDNVVGEIPR
;
A
#
# COMPACT_ATOMS: atom_id res chain seq x y z
N THR A 1 5.78 10.77 9.09
CA THR A 1 4.64 9.97 9.59
C THR A 1 5.01 9.46 10.96
N GLU A 2 4.05 9.25 11.85
CA GLU A 2 4.30 8.67 13.17
C GLU A 2 4.16 7.14 13.06
N ASP A 3 5.19 6.41 13.49
CA ASP A 3 5.21 4.94 13.52
C ASP A 3 4.79 4.48 14.93
N SER A 4 3.50 4.61 15.22
CA SER A 4 2.90 4.18 16.49
C SER A 4 1.85 3.10 16.23
N PRO A 5 1.79 2.03 17.04
CA PRO A 5 0.76 1.01 16.94
C PRO A 5 -0.60 1.46 17.50
N THR A 6 -0.75 2.70 18.00
CA THR A 6 -1.97 3.15 18.71
C THR A 6 -3.27 2.89 17.95
N VAL A 7 -3.32 3.11 16.62
CA VAL A 7 -4.53 2.82 15.82
C VAL A 7 -4.84 1.32 15.81
N VAL A 8 -3.81 0.49 15.70
CA VAL A 8 -3.93 -0.98 15.71
C VAL A 8 -4.37 -1.48 17.09
N GLU A 9 -3.81 -0.93 18.17
CA GLU A 9 -4.19 -1.25 19.55
C GLU A 9 -5.65 -0.87 19.83
N VAL A 10 -6.09 0.32 19.43
CA VAL A 10 -7.49 0.73 19.54
C VAL A 10 -8.39 -0.21 18.73
N GLY A 11 -8.00 -0.59 17.51
CA GLY A 11 -8.74 -1.56 16.71
C GLY A 11 -8.88 -2.92 17.39
N GLN A 12 -7.81 -3.39 18.04
CA GLN A 12 -7.81 -4.61 18.85
C GLN A 12 -8.78 -4.50 20.03
N GLU A 13 -8.69 -3.41 20.82
CA GLU A 13 -9.56 -3.20 21.97
C GLU A 13 -11.05 -3.21 21.61
N HIS A 14 -11.42 -2.60 20.48
CA HIS A 14 -12.80 -2.61 19.99
C HIS A 14 -13.23 -4.02 19.57
N THR A 15 -12.35 -4.74 18.87
CA THR A 15 -12.60 -6.12 18.42
C THR A 15 -12.81 -7.07 19.61
N GLU A 16 -12.00 -6.95 20.66
CA GLU A 16 -12.14 -7.74 21.89
C GLU A 16 -13.44 -7.45 22.64
N LYS A 17 -13.95 -6.21 22.55
CA LYS A 17 -15.26 -5.81 23.09
C LYS A 17 -16.44 -6.29 22.22
N GLY A 18 -16.18 -7.08 21.17
CA GLY A 18 -17.20 -7.62 20.27
C GLY A 18 -17.63 -6.68 19.15
N ASN A 19 -16.89 -5.58 18.94
CA ASN A 19 -17.11 -4.63 17.85
C ASN A 19 -15.89 -4.67 16.91
N PRO A 20 -15.83 -5.60 15.94
CA PRO A 20 -14.67 -5.73 15.07
C PRO A 20 -14.32 -4.42 14.37
N VAL A 21 -13.07 -3.99 14.54
CA VAL A 21 -12.47 -2.87 13.82
C VAL A 21 -11.22 -3.40 13.15
N TYR A 22 -11.21 -3.42 11.83
CA TYR A 22 -10.06 -3.89 11.05
C TYR A 22 -9.08 -2.75 10.80
N THR A 23 -7.80 -3.03 10.98
CA THR A 23 -6.71 -2.07 10.87
C THR A 23 -5.62 -2.58 9.93
N PHE A 24 -4.72 -1.67 9.56
CA PHE A 24 -3.57 -1.97 8.71
C PHE A 24 -2.31 -1.40 9.34
N SER A 25 -1.24 -2.19 9.36
CA SER A 25 0.06 -1.74 9.86
C SER A 25 0.67 -0.68 8.94
N HIS A 26 1.43 0.24 9.54
CA HIS A 26 2.14 1.29 8.82
C HIS A 26 3.63 1.21 9.15
N TYR A 27 4.47 1.04 8.13
CA TYR A 27 5.93 0.94 8.15
C TYR A 27 6.51 -0.30 8.85
N SER A 28 5.96 -0.67 10.00
CA SER A 28 6.49 -1.68 10.92
C SER A 28 5.54 -2.87 11.10
N PRO A 29 6.03 -4.03 11.56
CA PRO A 29 5.22 -5.24 11.75
C PRO A 29 4.32 -5.16 12.98
N MET A 30 3.19 -4.45 12.88
CA MET A 30 2.29 -4.19 14.02
C MET A 30 1.28 -5.30 14.35
N GLN A 31 1.32 -6.47 13.68
CA GLN A 31 0.33 -7.54 13.88
C GLN A 31 0.24 -8.02 15.34
N GLU A 32 1.33 -7.95 16.11
CA GLU A 32 1.33 -8.39 17.50
C GLU A 32 0.43 -7.53 18.42
N PHE A 33 0.26 -6.25 18.08
CA PHE A 33 -0.58 -5.29 18.80
C PHE A 33 -2.06 -5.38 18.40
N GLY A 34 -2.35 -6.01 17.26
CA GLY A 34 -3.71 -6.17 16.74
C GLY A 34 -3.93 -7.54 16.13
N ARG A 35 -3.75 -8.60 16.92
CA ARG A 35 -3.82 -9.99 16.43
C ARG A 35 -5.16 -10.35 15.81
N ASP A 36 -6.23 -9.68 16.21
CA ASP A 36 -7.61 -9.86 15.72
C ASP A 36 -8.12 -8.65 14.91
N SER A 37 -7.30 -7.61 14.76
CA SER A 37 -7.66 -6.36 14.09
C SER A 37 -6.80 -6.07 12.86
N ALA A 38 -5.48 -6.27 12.93
CA ALA A 38 -4.53 -6.02 11.86
C ALA A 38 -4.65 -7.09 10.77
N VAL A 39 -5.25 -6.71 9.64
CA VAL A 39 -5.51 -7.62 8.51
C VAL A 39 -4.27 -7.81 7.65
N SER A 40 -3.55 -6.72 7.40
CA SER A 40 -2.32 -6.64 6.61
C SER A 40 -1.68 -5.27 6.90
N GLY A 41 -0.80 -4.79 6.05
CA GLY A 41 -0.17 -3.49 6.20
C GLY A 41 0.85 -3.21 5.12
N GLN A 42 1.57 -2.11 5.32
CA GLN A 42 2.67 -1.70 4.46
C GLN A 42 3.93 -1.64 5.30
N LEU A 43 4.85 -2.58 5.08
CA LEU A 43 6.18 -2.56 5.69
C LEU A 43 7.14 -1.75 4.81
N VAL A 44 8.08 -1.06 5.44
CA VAL A 44 9.16 -0.37 4.73
C VAL A 44 10.50 -1.02 5.05
N ASP A 45 11.21 -1.45 4.01
CA ASP A 45 12.58 -1.92 4.13
C ASP A 45 13.54 -0.82 3.64
N TRP A 46 14.08 -0.06 4.57
CA TRP A 46 15.12 0.94 4.28
C TRP A 46 16.48 0.30 4.01
N GLY A 47 16.67 -0.97 4.40
CA GLY A 47 17.93 -1.69 4.30
C GLY A 47 18.42 -1.78 2.86
N VAL A 48 17.52 -2.03 1.91
CA VAL A 48 17.85 -2.09 0.49
C VAL A 48 18.40 -0.75 -0.04
N MET A 49 17.89 0.37 0.47
CA MET A 49 18.38 1.71 0.09
C MET A 49 19.74 2.00 0.73
N TYR A 50 19.89 1.67 2.01
CA TYR A 50 21.17 1.83 2.72
C TYR A 50 22.27 0.98 2.09
N GLU A 51 21.97 -0.27 1.73
CA GLU A 51 22.92 -1.15 1.05
C GLU A 51 23.40 -0.53 -0.26
N LYS A 52 22.50 0.00 -1.09
CA LYS A 52 22.86 0.70 -2.32
C LYS A 52 23.78 1.89 -2.03
N ILE A 53 23.36 2.80 -1.15
CA ILE A 53 24.09 4.04 -0.88
C ILE A 53 25.48 3.75 -0.33
N LEU A 54 25.59 2.86 0.66
CA LEU A 54 26.86 2.49 1.27
C LEU A 54 27.77 1.74 0.30
N SER A 55 27.22 0.88 -0.55
CA SER A 55 27.98 0.19 -1.59
C SER A 55 28.53 1.15 -2.64
N ASP A 56 27.73 2.11 -3.10
CA ASP A 56 28.17 3.13 -4.04
C ASP A 56 29.29 4.00 -3.45
N ILE A 57 29.18 4.38 -2.17
CA ILE A 57 30.23 5.15 -1.46
C ILE A 57 31.50 4.31 -1.33
N HIS A 58 31.38 3.06 -0.90
CA HIS A 58 32.52 2.15 -0.74
C HIS A 58 33.27 1.93 -2.05
N ASN A 59 32.54 1.79 -3.16
CA ASN A 59 33.10 1.58 -4.49
C ASN A 59 33.58 2.89 -5.16
N GLY A 60 33.36 4.05 -4.54
CA GLY A 60 33.71 5.35 -5.12
C GLY A 60 32.85 5.73 -6.33
N THR A 61 31.67 5.12 -6.50
CA THR A 61 30.74 5.35 -7.61
C THR A 61 29.51 6.14 -7.19
N TRP A 62 29.49 6.67 -5.98
CA TRP A 62 28.37 7.47 -5.48
C TRP A 62 28.25 8.81 -6.22
N GLU A 63 27.03 9.12 -6.64
CA GLU A 63 26.63 10.42 -7.20
C GLU A 63 25.29 10.83 -6.57
N PRO A 64 24.92 12.13 -6.59
CA PRO A 64 23.61 12.56 -6.17
C PRO A 64 22.51 11.93 -7.04
N TYR A 65 21.61 11.18 -6.42
CA TYR A 65 20.44 10.59 -7.07
C TYR A 65 19.21 10.70 -6.21
N ASP A 66 18.05 10.53 -6.85
CA ASP A 66 16.74 10.56 -6.23
C ASP A 66 16.12 9.15 -6.28
N LEU A 67 16.02 8.51 -5.12
CA LEU A 67 15.51 7.14 -5.00
C LEU A 67 14.01 7.15 -4.76
N TRP A 68 13.25 6.80 -5.80
CA TRP A 68 11.80 6.58 -5.71
C TRP A 68 11.51 5.09 -5.81
N TRP A 69 11.62 4.39 -4.68
CA TRP A 69 11.60 2.93 -4.63
C TRP A 69 10.25 2.38 -4.19
N PHE A 70 9.89 1.27 -4.82
CA PHE A 70 8.58 0.61 -4.68
C PHE A 70 8.74 -0.85 -4.27
N ALA A 71 7.64 -1.61 -4.34
CA ALA A 71 7.64 -3.06 -4.19
C ALA A 71 8.61 -3.77 -5.15
N GLU A 72 8.77 -3.26 -6.39
CA GLU A 72 9.77 -3.74 -7.36
C GLU A 72 11.20 -3.72 -6.81
N HIS A 73 11.51 -2.74 -5.98
CA HIS A 73 12.83 -2.55 -5.38
C HIS A 73 12.95 -3.23 -4.00
N GLY A 74 11.88 -3.87 -3.54
CA GLY A 74 11.79 -4.43 -2.19
C GLY A 74 11.65 -3.40 -1.07
N ALA A 75 11.51 -2.10 -1.37
CA ALA A 75 11.44 -1.05 -0.35
C ALA A 75 10.07 -0.98 0.34
N ALA A 76 8.99 -1.26 -0.38
CA ALA A 76 7.63 -1.35 0.17
C ALA A 76 7.14 -2.79 0.09
N LYS A 77 6.75 -3.38 1.22
CA LYS A 77 6.31 -4.78 1.30
C LYS A 77 4.91 -4.88 1.87
N LEU A 78 4.12 -5.82 1.35
CA LEU A 78 2.79 -6.13 1.88
C LEU A 78 2.95 -6.97 3.15
N GLY A 79 2.37 -6.51 4.26
CA GLY A 79 2.38 -7.28 5.51
C GLY A 79 2.09 -6.45 6.75
N ALA A 80 1.51 -7.11 7.76
CA ALA A 80 1.47 -6.64 9.13
C ALA A 80 2.53 -7.33 10.01
N SER A 81 3.17 -8.37 9.48
CA SER A 81 4.25 -9.14 10.09
C SER A 81 5.27 -9.49 9.00
N PHE A 82 6.45 -9.97 9.39
CA PHE A 82 7.45 -10.41 8.42
C PHE A 82 7.17 -11.80 7.83
N ASP A 83 6.29 -12.57 8.45
CA ASP A 83 6.05 -13.97 8.12
C ASP A 83 4.96 -14.14 7.05
N GLU A 84 3.95 -13.27 7.06
CA GLU A 84 2.79 -13.38 6.17
C GLU A 84 2.31 -12.01 5.64
N PRO A 85 1.93 -11.93 4.35
CA PRO A 85 1.43 -10.68 3.77
C PRO A 85 0.03 -10.30 4.27
N ILE A 86 -0.77 -11.29 4.66
CA ILE A 86 -2.12 -11.13 5.21
C ILE A 86 -2.17 -12.01 6.45
N ASN A 87 -2.70 -11.48 7.54
CA ASN A 87 -2.89 -12.23 8.78
C ASN A 87 -3.78 -13.46 8.51
N SER A 88 -3.26 -14.64 8.82
CA SER A 88 -3.88 -15.95 8.53
C SER A 88 -5.34 -16.06 8.99
N LYS A 89 -5.75 -15.34 10.05
CA LYS A 89 -7.13 -15.32 10.55
C LYS A 89 -8.16 -14.80 9.53
N PHE A 90 -7.73 -13.94 8.60
CA PHE A 90 -8.62 -13.33 7.62
C PHE A 90 -8.59 -14.00 6.25
N VAL A 91 -7.63 -14.91 6.02
CA VAL A 91 -7.42 -15.52 4.70
C VAL A 91 -8.66 -16.25 4.20
N ASP A 92 -9.31 -17.06 5.04
CA ASP A 92 -10.50 -17.82 4.64
C ASP A 92 -11.67 -16.89 4.28
N GLN A 93 -11.86 -15.81 5.04
CA GLN A 93 -12.90 -14.81 4.76
C GLN A 93 -12.64 -14.09 3.44
N LEU A 94 -11.39 -13.68 3.19
CA LEU A 94 -11.00 -12.99 1.96
C LEU A 94 -11.06 -13.92 0.74
N LYS A 95 -10.85 -15.22 0.90
CA LYS A 95 -11.04 -16.22 -0.16
C LYS A 95 -12.51 -16.50 -0.46
N ALA A 96 -13.37 -16.41 0.54
CA ALA A 96 -14.81 -16.66 0.37
C ALA A 96 -15.54 -15.55 -0.41
N ILE A 97 -14.98 -14.33 -0.44
CA ILE A 97 -15.58 -13.19 -1.13
C ILE A 97 -14.93 -13.05 -2.51
N SER A 98 -15.76 -13.00 -3.55
CA SER A 98 -15.31 -12.73 -4.93
C SER A 98 -15.67 -11.30 -5.35
N VAL A 99 -14.78 -10.69 -6.12
CA VAL A 99 -14.96 -9.37 -6.71
C VAL A 99 -14.69 -9.45 -8.21
N LYS A 100 -15.36 -8.61 -8.98
CA LYS A 100 -15.11 -8.45 -10.40
C LYS A 100 -14.29 -7.18 -10.61
N THR A 101 -13.16 -7.28 -11.31
CA THR A 101 -12.41 -6.13 -11.82
C THR A 101 -12.49 -6.10 -13.34
N ASP A 102 -12.28 -4.92 -13.91
CA ASP A 102 -12.38 -4.74 -15.37
C ASP A 102 -11.25 -5.46 -16.12
N ASP A 103 -10.07 -5.60 -15.50
CA ASP A 103 -8.85 -6.12 -16.11
C ASP A 103 -8.50 -7.57 -15.73
N LEU A 104 -8.94 -8.07 -14.56
CA LEU A 104 -8.63 -9.41 -14.06
C LEU A 104 -9.86 -10.33 -14.02
N GLY A 105 -11.05 -9.82 -14.35
CA GLY A 105 -12.29 -10.58 -14.28
C GLY A 105 -12.71 -10.85 -12.83
N THR A 106 -13.31 -12.02 -12.58
CA THR A 106 -13.79 -12.39 -11.24
C THR A 106 -12.76 -13.27 -10.52
N LEU A 107 -12.36 -12.86 -9.32
CA LEU A 107 -11.42 -13.56 -8.45
C LEU A 107 -11.74 -13.28 -6.98
N SER A 108 -11.17 -14.07 -6.06
CA SER A 108 -11.34 -13.81 -4.63
C SER A 108 -10.65 -12.51 -4.22
N VAL A 109 -11.09 -11.88 -3.12
CA VAL A 109 -10.41 -10.68 -2.59
C VAL A 109 -8.96 -11.00 -2.25
N TYR A 110 -8.71 -12.18 -1.67
CA TYR A 110 -7.36 -12.66 -1.40
C TYR A 110 -6.51 -12.71 -2.69
N ASP A 111 -7.03 -13.34 -3.73
CA ASP A 111 -6.30 -13.48 -5.00
C ASP A 111 -6.08 -12.12 -5.67
N LEU A 112 -7.03 -11.19 -5.56
CA LEU A 112 -6.87 -9.83 -6.07
C LEU A 112 -5.70 -9.12 -5.39
N VAL A 113 -5.64 -9.14 -4.05
CA VAL A 113 -4.55 -8.49 -3.28
C VAL A 113 -3.21 -9.08 -3.69
N MET A 114 -3.09 -10.41 -3.71
CA MET A 114 -1.84 -11.07 -4.08
C MET A 114 -1.47 -10.78 -5.53
N LYS A 115 -2.43 -10.80 -6.47
CA LYS A 115 -2.18 -10.50 -7.89
C LYS A 115 -1.69 -9.07 -8.08
N ARG A 116 -2.32 -8.08 -7.43
CA ARG A 116 -1.89 -6.67 -7.49
C ARG A 116 -0.51 -6.48 -6.90
N TYR A 117 -0.22 -7.09 -5.76
CA TYR A 117 1.11 -7.02 -5.16
C TYR A 117 2.18 -7.63 -6.09
N GLU A 118 1.91 -8.79 -6.69
CA GLU A 118 2.81 -9.37 -7.69
C GLU A 118 3.03 -8.46 -8.91
N GLN A 119 1.98 -7.77 -9.40
CA GLN A 119 2.13 -6.78 -10.47
C GLN A 119 2.95 -5.57 -10.04
N MET A 120 2.74 -5.04 -8.83
CA MET A 120 3.54 -3.92 -8.29
C MET A 120 5.03 -4.26 -8.15
N LYS A 121 5.36 -5.54 -7.85
CA LYS A 121 6.76 -6.00 -7.83
C LYS A 121 7.40 -6.10 -9.22
N GLN A 122 6.60 -6.11 -10.28
CA GLN A 122 7.12 -6.11 -11.67
C GLN A 122 7.34 -4.68 -12.20
N GLY A 123 6.97 -3.67 -11.42
CA GLY A 123 7.15 -2.25 -11.76
C GLY A 123 5.88 -1.57 -12.24
N ARG A 124 5.95 -0.24 -12.27
CA ARG A 124 4.80 0.65 -12.59
C ARG A 124 4.27 0.49 -14.03
N ASP A 125 5.07 -0.09 -14.92
CA ASP A 125 4.68 -0.43 -16.29
C ASP A 125 3.69 -1.59 -16.37
N VAL A 126 3.63 -2.43 -15.34
CA VAL A 126 2.68 -3.55 -15.27
C VAL A 126 1.41 -3.15 -14.54
N PHE A 127 1.53 -2.45 -13.42
CA PHE A 127 0.39 -1.93 -12.67
C PHE A 127 0.79 -0.70 -11.86
N ASP A 128 -0.06 0.32 -11.91
CA ASP A 128 0.07 1.51 -11.07
C ASP A 128 -1.32 2.00 -10.61
N PRO A 129 -1.53 2.23 -9.30
CA PRO A 129 -2.81 2.72 -8.78
C PRO A 129 -3.25 4.08 -9.33
N TYR A 130 -2.31 4.89 -9.84
CA TYR A 130 -2.54 6.19 -10.45
C TYR A 130 -2.48 6.09 -11.98
N THR A 131 -3.16 5.09 -12.54
CA THR A 131 -3.46 5.02 -13.97
C THR A 131 -4.93 5.37 -14.18
N GLY A 132 -5.20 6.35 -15.04
CA GLY A 132 -6.53 6.84 -15.28
C GLY A 132 -7.45 5.82 -15.98
N PRO A 133 -8.76 6.07 -15.92
CA PRO A 133 -9.36 7.36 -15.68
C PRO A 133 -9.50 7.67 -14.18
N ILE A 134 -9.00 8.82 -13.74
CA ILE A 134 -9.12 9.30 -12.35
C ILE A 134 -9.82 10.64 -12.36
N TYR A 135 -10.87 10.75 -11.55
CA TYR A 135 -11.61 11.97 -11.28
C TYR A 135 -11.37 12.39 -9.84
N ASP A 136 -11.39 13.70 -9.57
CA ASP A 136 -11.47 14.20 -8.21
C ASP A 136 -12.90 14.08 -7.64
N ASN A 137 -13.05 14.35 -6.34
CA ASN A 137 -14.32 14.27 -5.63
C ASN A 137 -15.34 15.37 -6.01
N THR A 138 -14.99 16.25 -6.96
CA THR A 138 -15.89 17.24 -7.58
C THR A 138 -16.35 16.82 -8.98
N GLY A 139 -15.86 15.68 -9.48
CA GLY A 139 -16.15 15.16 -10.82
C GLY A 139 -15.25 15.73 -11.91
N LYS A 140 -14.18 16.46 -11.57
CA LYS A 140 -13.19 16.95 -12.55
C LYS A 140 -12.24 15.81 -12.91
N LEU A 141 -12.05 15.59 -14.21
CA LEU A 141 -11.07 14.64 -14.71
C LEU A 141 -9.65 15.08 -14.37
N ILE A 142 -8.88 14.20 -13.73
CA ILE A 142 -7.48 14.41 -13.33
C ILE A 142 -6.52 13.66 -14.26
N LEU A 143 -6.72 12.36 -14.48
CA LEU A 143 -5.94 11.55 -15.43
C LEU A 143 -6.88 10.89 -16.43
N LYS A 144 -6.54 10.94 -17.72
CA LYS A 144 -7.32 10.29 -18.78
C LYS A 144 -7.18 8.77 -18.73
N GLU A 145 -8.08 8.07 -19.43
CA GLU A 145 -7.97 6.63 -19.64
C GLU A 145 -6.57 6.23 -20.13
N GLY A 146 -5.92 5.31 -19.40
CA GLY A 146 -4.56 4.82 -19.71
C GLY A 146 -3.42 5.81 -19.42
N GLU A 147 -3.71 7.03 -18.99
CA GLU A 147 -2.70 8.00 -18.56
C GLU A 147 -2.21 7.63 -17.15
N ARG A 148 -0.91 7.36 -17.01
CA ARG A 148 -0.30 7.06 -15.71
C ARG A 148 0.39 8.30 -15.16
N ALA A 149 0.15 8.59 -13.88
CA ALA A 149 0.83 9.67 -13.17
C ALA A 149 2.34 9.52 -13.21
N ASP A 150 3.05 10.62 -13.45
CA ASP A 150 4.48 10.69 -13.27
C ASP A 150 4.84 11.10 -11.84
N LYS A 151 6.14 11.23 -11.58
CA LYS A 151 6.67 11.57 -10.26
C LYS A 151 6.25 12.97 -9.81
N GLU A 152 6.23 13.93 -10.73
CA GLU A 152 5.86 15.31 -10.43
C GLU A 152 4.41 15.40 -10.01
N HIS A 153 3.52 14.72 -10.73
CA HIS A 153 2.10 14.60 -10.37
C HIS A 153 1.93 14.11 -8.93
N HIS A 154 2.63 13.04 -8.53
CA HIS A 154 2.54 12.50 -7.17
C HIS A 154 2.98 13.49 -6.09
N TRP A 155 4.03 14.26 -6.32
CA TRP A 155 4.50 15.27 -5.36
C TRP A 155 3.56 16.46 -5.24
N SER A 156 2.75 16.73 -6.27
CA SER A 156 1.80 17.83 -6.30
C SER A 156 0.35 17.40 -6.09
N ILE A 157 0.09 16.17 -5.59
CA ILE A 157 -1.28 15.73 -5.33
C ILE A 157 -1.91 16.67 -4.31
N ASP A 158 -2.83 17.48 -4.81
CA ASP A 158 -3.61 18.47 -4.08
C ASP A 158 -5.08 18.05 -4.00
N TYR A 159 -5.53 16.99 -4.67
CA TYR A 159 -6.94 16.62 -4.79
C TYR A 159 -7.31 15.34 -4.03
N TYR A 160 -8.58 15.20 -3.69
CA TYR A 160 -9.18 13.92 -3.30
C TYR A 160 -9.83 13.25 -4.51
N VAL A 161 -9.67 11.93 -4.65
CA VAL A 161 -10.32 11.15 -5.71
C VAL A 161 -11.83 11.01 -5.47
N ASP A 162 -12.56 10.65 -6.52
CA ASP A 162 -13.99 10.32 -6.43
C ASP A 162 -14.30 9.38 -5.25
N ASN A 163 -15.48 9.55 -4.64
CA ASN A 163 -15.97 8.88 -3.43
C ASN A 163 -15.23 9.21 -2.11
N VAL A 164 -14.23 10.09 -2.11
CA VAL A 164 -13.66 10.64 -0.87
C VAL A 164 -14.44 11.89 -0.46
N VAL A 165 -15.07 11.82 0.71
CA VAL A 165 -15.81 12.95 1.30
C VAL A 165 -14.86 13.84 2.09
N GLY A 166 -14.78 15.11 1.73
CA GLY A 166 -13.97 16.11 2.43
C GLY A 166 -13.50 17.23 1.51
N GLU A 167 -12.93 18.26 2.11
CA GLU A 167 -12.23 19.34 1.42
C GLU A 167 -10.77 19.34 1.85
N ILE A 168 -9.87 19.68 0.94
CA ILE A 168 -8.45 19.75 1.23
C ILE A 168 -8.22 20.88 2.24
N PRO A 169 -7.56 20.61 3.39
CA PRO A 169 -7.24 21.65 4.36
C PRO A 169 -6.44 22.77 3.69
N ARG A 170 -6.87 24.02 3.90
CA ARG A 170 -6.17 25.23 3.43
C ARG A 170 -5.34 25.86 4.54
#